data_AF-A0A8J2P7R0-F1
#
_entry.id   AF-A0A8J2P7R0-F1
#
_cell.length_a   1.000
_cell.length_b   1.000
_cell.length_c   1.000
_cell.angle_alpha   90.00
_cell.angle_beta   90.00
_cell.angle_gamma   90.00
#
_symmetry.space_group_name_H-M   'P 1'
#
loop_
_entity.id
_entity.type
_entity.pdbx_description
1 polymer ?
#
loop_
_entity_poly.entity_id
_entity_poly.type
_entity_poly.pdbx_seq_one_letter_code
_entity_poly.pdbx_strand_id
1 'polypeptide(L)'
;MEDITHVSGKPKQPQGKRLQPGSAVQIVRLENSTSIEASRNLKLNTQVLRELLSKADDYPIAVIVIAGPGRKGKSFMLTYIIRYLQALERSEDGDAGDWMDKVNPDIPMKNKGFTFRNGMDRTTDGIWMWSKPFIIKRSKTEPPVAVLVMDTEGCFDPYTNEQEQSSIIGLSLLLS
;
A
#
# COMPACT_ATOMS: atom_id res chain seq x y z
N MET A 1 20.18 38.65 42.89
CA MET A 1 19.20 37.68 43.42
C MET A 1 18.05 37.71 42.43
N GLU A 2 18.12 36.90 41.38
CA GLU A 2 17.10 36.84 40.32
C GLU A 2 16.64 35.39 40.18
N ASP A 3 15.32 35.25 40.12
CA ASP A 3 14.54 34.02 40.15
C ASP A 3 14.85 33.09 38.98
N ILE A 4 15.19 31.84 39.30
CA ILE A 4 15.26 30.74 38.34
C ILE A 4 13.86 30.16 38.20
N THR A 5 13.11 30.63 37.20
CA THR A 5 11.89 29.94 36.76
C THR A 5 12.25 28.81 35.81
N HIS A 6 12.20 27.58 36.33
CA HIS A 6 12.37 26.35 35.59
C HIS A 6 11.18 26.15 34.63
N VAL A 7 11.33 26.51 33.35
CA VAL A 7 10.36 26.17 32.31
C VAL A 7 10.58 24.71 31.91
N SER A 8 9.78 23.82 32.49
CA SER A 8 9.65 22.42 32.07
C SER A 8 9.01 22.35 30.68
N GLY A 9 9.83 22.35 29.64
CA GLY A 9 9.42 22.01 28.29
C GLY A 9 9.19 20.50 28.20
N LYS A 10 7.92 20.06 28.23
CA LYS A 10 7.58 18.67 27.89
C LYS A 10 8.16 18.34 26.50
N PRO A 11 8.81 17.18 26.32
CA PRO A 11 9.34 16.79 25.02
C PRO A 11 8.19 16.72 24.00
N LYS A 12 8.32 17.48 22.91
CA LYS A 12 7.40 17.38 21.77
C LYS A 12 7.47 15.95 21.24
N GLN A 13 6.35 15.24 21.32
CA GLN A 13 6.21 13.95 20.64
C GLN A 13 6.54 14.15 19.15
N PRO A 14 7.32 13.24 18.53
CA PRO A 14 7.61 13.33 17.11
C PRO A 14 6.29 13.25 16.34
N GLN A 15 5.88 14.35 15.72
CA GLN A 15 4.77 14.36 14.79
C GLN A 15 5.15 13.46 13.61
N GLY A 16 4.56 12.27 13.55
CA GLY A 16 4.71 11.36 12.42
C GLY A 16 4.34 12.09 11.13
N LYS A 17 5.17 11.96 10.08
CA LYS A 17 4.86 12.51 8.76
C LYS A 17 3.48 11.98 8.33
N ARG A 18 2.50 12.88 8.17
CA ARG A 18 1.15 12.57 7.69
C ARG A 18 1.24 11.84 6.35
N LEU A 19 0.47 10.75 6.18
CA LEU A 19 0.45 10.01 4.92
C LEU A 19 -0.04 10.92 3.80
N GLN A 20 0.71 10.97 2.70
CA GLN A 20 0.26 11.66 1.50
C GLN A 20 -0.84 10.80 0.84
N PRO A 21 -2.03 11.34 0.55
CA PRO A 21 -3.07 10.59 -0.15
C PRO A 21 -2.64 10.25 -1.59
N GLY A 22 -3.00 9.05 -2.06
CA GLY A 22 -2.73 8.64 -3.43
C GLY A 22 -1.26 8.27 -3.70
N SER A 23 -0.60 7.63 -2.74
CA SER A 23 0.77 7.13 -2.89
C SER A 23 0.91 5.72 -2.32
N ALA A 24 1.91 4.98 -2.78
CA ALA A 24 2.29 3.71 -2.16
C ALA A 24 2.93 3.95 -0.79
N VAL A 25 2.49 3.21 0.23
CA VAL A 25 3.02 3.27 1.60
C VAL A 25 3.40 1.87 2.08
N GLN A 26 4.61 1.73 2.62
CA GLN A 26 5.09 0.43 3.10
C GLN A 26 4.43 0.11 4.44
N ILE A 27 3.69 -1.00 4.50
CA ILE A 27 3.04 -1.50 5.72
C ILE A 27 3.85 -2.60 6.39
N VAL A 28 4.60 -3.40 5.62
CA VAL A 28 5.51 -4.42 6.15
C VAL A 28 6.87 -4.24 5.52
N ARG A 29 7.91 -4.20 6.36
CA ARG A 29 9.31 -4.15 5.96
C ARG A 29 10.02 -5.43 6.38
N LEU A 30 10.99 -5.85 5.58
CA LEU A 30 11.94 -6.90 5.95
C LEU A 30 13.21 -6.23 6.48
N GLU A 31 13.53 -6.47 7.75
CA GLU A 31 14.76 -5.99 8.39
C GLU A 31 15.80 -7.11 8.41
N ASN A 32 17.04 -6.79 8.03
CA ASN A 32 18.14 -7.74 8.11
C ASN A 32 18.31 -8.22 9.55
N SER A 33 18.43 -9.52 9.72
CA SER A 33 18.81 -10.08 11.01
C SER A 33 20.29 -9.77 11.31
N THR A 34 20.60 -9.55 12.57
CA THR A 34 22.00 -9.39 13.05
C THR A 34 22.80 -10.69 12.97
N SER A 35 22.13 -11.81 12.73
CA SER A 35 22.74 -13.13 12.57
C SER A 35 22.86 -13.47 11.08
N ILE A 36 24.06 -13.80 10.63
CA ILE A 36 24.42 -14.08 9.22
C ILE A 36 23.63 -15.26 8.63
N GLU A 37 23.04 -16.12 9.48
CA GLU A 37 22.27 -17.32 9.08
C GLU A 37 20.74 -17.18 9.27
N ALA A 38 20.24 -16.04 9.74
CA ALA A 38 18.81 -15.89 10.06
C ALA A 38 18.05 -15.15 8.95
N SER A 39 16.83 -15.61 8.67
CA SER A 39 15.87 -14.96 7.76
C SER A 39 15.57 -13.51 8.21
N ARG A 40 15.22 -12.64 7.25
CA ARG A 40 14.87 -11.25 7.56
C ARG A 40 13.63 -11.21 8.45
N ASN A 41 13.66 -10.35 9.47
CA ASN A 41 12.51 -10.16 10.36
C ASN A 41 11.45 -9.29 9.70
N LEU A 42 10.20 -9.70 9.76
CA LEU A 42 9.06 -8.91 9.31
C LEU A 42 8.69 -7.87 10.37
N LYS A 43 8.63 -6.61 9.96
CA LYS A 43 8.21 -5.51 10.82
C LYS A 43 7.00 -4.81 10.26
N LEU A 44 5.91 -4.90 11.00
CA LEU A 44 4.66 -4.21 10.70
C LEU A 44 4.73 -2.74 11.13
N ASN A 45 4.39 -1.84 10.21
CA ASN A 45 4.16 -0.44 10.54
C ASN A 45 2.71 -0.25 11.01
N THR A 46 2.47 -0.60 12.28
CA THR A 46 1.15 -0.54 12.90
C THR A 46 0.51 0.85 12.84
N GLN A 47 1.31 1.92 12.93
CA GLN A 47 0.81 3.29 12.87
C GLN A 47 0.23 3.61 11.49
N VAL A 48 0.96 3.27 10.42
CA VAL A 48 0.49 3.47 9.05
C VAL A 48 -0.74 2.61 8.76
N LEU A 49 -0.72 1.34 9.17
CA LEU A 49 -1.87 0.46 8.96
C LEU A 49 -3.12 0.98 9.68
N ARG A 50 -3.00 1.43 10.93
CA ARG A 50 -4.12 2.03 11.69
C ARG A 50 -4.68 3.26 11.00
N GLU A 51 -3.82 4.15 10.50
CA GLU A 51 -4.26 5.36 9.77
C GLU A 51 -4.95 5.02 8.44
N LEU A 52 -4.59 3.92 7.78
CA LEU A 52 -5.26 3.45 6.56
C LEU A 52 -6.63 2.86 6.88
N LEU A 53 -6.70 1.98 7.89
CA LEU A 53 -7.94 1.32 8.29
C LEU A 53 -8.95 2.31 8.86
N SER A 54 -8.51 3.36 9.56
CA SER A 54 -9.39 4.42 10.07
C SER A 54 -10.00 5.31 8.98
N LYS A 55 -9.62 5.14 7.70
CA LYS A 55 -10.25 5.81 6.55
C LYS A 55 -11.33 4.94 5.89
N ALA A 56 -11.53 3.74 6.40
CA ALA A 56 -12.39 2.70 5.86
C ALA A 56 -13.26 2.03 6.95
N ASP A 57 -13.23 2.53 8.18
CA ASP A 57 -13.89 1.94 9.35
C ASP A 57 -15.41 1.93 9.25
N ASP A 58 -15.99 2.88 8.51
CA ASP A 58 -17.43 2.97 8.24
C ASP A 58 -17.94 1.96 7.19
N TYR A 59 -17.07 1.18 6.54
CA TYR A 59 -17.42 0.36 5.38
C TYR A 59 -16.93 -1.08 5.50
N PRO A 60 -17.65 -2.06 4.91
CA PRO A 60 -17.06 -3.35 4.59
C PRO A 60 -15.79 -3.15 3.75
N ILE A 61 -14.72 -3.89 4.09
CA ILE A 61 -13.42 -3.78 3.42
C ILE A 61 -13.25 -4.93 2.44
N ALA A 62 -12.84 -4.59 1.21
CA ALA A 62 -12.32 -5.53 0.23
C ALA A 62 -10.84 -5.23 -0.01
N VAL A 63 -9.99 -6.26 -0.04
CA VAL A 63 -8.55 -6.08 -0.26
C VAL A 63 -8.16 -6.75 -1.57
N ILE A 64 -7.60 -5.98 -2.49
CA ILE A 64 -7.03 -6.48 -3.75
C ILE A 64 -5.53 -6.61 -3.57
N VAL A 65 -5.02 -7.82 -3.70
CA VAL A 65 -3.58 -8.12 -3.65
C VAL A 65 -3.14 -8.78 -4.95
N ILE A 66 -1.99 -8.38 -5.49
CA ILE A 66 -1.30 -9.16 -6.53
C ILE A 66 0.01 -9.68 -5.97
N ALA A 67 0.06 -11.00 -5.75
CA ALA A 67 1.25 -11.72 -5.33
C ALA A 67 1.77 -12.62 -6.46
N GLY A 68 3.07 -12.87 -6.51
CA GLY A 68 3.69 -13.71 -7.54
C GLY A 68 5.13 -13.34 -7.85
N PRO A 69 5.71 -13.93 -8.91
CA PRO A 69 7.13 -13.81 -9.18
C PRO A 69 7.63 -12.36 -9.33
N GLY A 70 8.89 -12.14 -8.94
CA GLY A 70 9.58 -10.88 -9.23
C GLY A 70 9.58 -10.52 -10.71
N ARG A 71 9.54 -9.23 -11.03
CA ARG A 71 9.67 -8.68 -12.40
C ARG A 71 8.60 -9.15 -13.42
N LYS A 72 7.44 -9.66 -12.99
CA LYS A 72 6.31 -10.06 -13.87
C LYS A 72 5.21 -9.00 -14.03
N GLY A 73 5.50 -7.74 -13.70
CA GLY A 73 4.57 -6.63 -13.96
C GLY A 73 3.44 -6.44 -12.93
N LYS A 74 3.56 -6.98 -11.71
CA LYS A 74 2.55 -6.83 -10.64
C LYS A 74 2.18 -5.37 -10.36
N SER A 75 3.16 -4.53 -10.01
CA SER A 75 2.97 -3.11 -9.74
C SER A 75 2.43 -2.32 -10.95
N PHE A 76 2.79 -2.76 -12.16
CA PHE A 76 2.25 -2.20 -13.40
C PHE A 76 0.75 -2.50 -13.51
N MET A 77 0.34 -3.77 -13.35
CA MET A 77 -1.06 -4.18 -13.37
C MET A 77 -1.89 -3.48 -12.26
N LEU A 78 -1.35 -3.41 -11.04
CA LEU A 78 -1.98 -2.69 -9.93
C LEU A 78 -2.20 -1.20 -10.24
N THR A 79 -1.33 -0.58 -11.05
CA THR A 79 -1.55 0.80 -11.47
C THR A 79 -2.79 0.94 -12.36
N TYR A 80 -3.09 -0.03 -13.23
CA TYR A 80 -4.34 -0.02 -14.00
C TYR A 80 -5.56 -0.26 -13.12
N ILE A 81 -5.46 -1.18 -12.15
CA ILE A 81 -6.53 -1.40 -11.16
C ILE A 81 -6.82 -0.12 -10.38
N ILE A 82 -5.79 0.60 -9.91
CA ILE A 82 -5.97 1.90 -9.24
C ILE A 82 -6.73 2.89 -10.15
N ARG A 83 -6.41 2.97 -11.43
CA ARG A 83 -7.09 3.87 -12.37
C ARG A 83 -8.55 3.49 -12.58
N TYR A 84 -8.82 2.20 -12.70
CA TYR A 84 -10.18 1.68 -12.78
C TYR A 84 -10.98 2.02 -11.52
N LEU A 85 -10.42 1.78 -10.32
CA LEU A 85 -11.05 2.13 -9.05
C LEU A 85 -11.28 3.64 -8.91
N GLN A 86 -10.37 4.48 -9.40
CA GLN A 86 -10.57 5.94 -9.44
C GLN A 86 -11.71 6.35 -10.38
N ALA A 87 -11.91 5.64 -11.48
CA ALA A 87 -13.03 5.87 -12.39
C ALA A 87 -14.35 5.42 -11.75
N LEU A 88 -14.37 4.22 -11.14
CA LEU A 88 -15.52 3.71 -10.40
C LEU A 88 -15.93 4.60 -9.23
N GLU A 89 -14.98 5.09 -8.44
CA GLU A 89 -15.27 5.98 -7.29
C GLU A 89 -15.93 7.30 -7.72
N ARG A 90 -15.71 7.74 -8.97
CA ARG A 90 -16.35 8.94 -9.55
C ARG A 90 -17.72 8.66 -10.16
N SER A 91 -18.08 7.39 -10.35
CA SER A 91 -19.34 6.99 -10.93
C SER A 91 -20.45 6.95 -9.89
N GLU A 92 -21.67 7.30 -10.30
CA GLU A 92 -22.85 7.27 -9.44
C GLU A 92 -23.61 5.94 -9.51
N ASP A 93 -23.46 5.18 -10.59
CA ASP A 93 -24.16 3.92 -10.86
C ASP A 93 -23.23 2.69 -10.77
N GLY A 94 -21.95 2.89 -10.46
CA GLY A 94 -20.97 1.81 -10.36
C GLY A 94 -20.40 1.39 -11.72
N ASP A 95 -20.67 2.13 -12.79
CA ASP A 95 -20.06 1.94 -14.09
C ASP A 95 -18.85 2.88 -14.30
N ALA A 96 -17.68 2.32 -14.59
CA ALA A 96 -16.48 3.09 -14.88
C ALA A 96 -16.50 3.73 -16.28
N GLY A 97 -17.44 3.31 -17.14
CA GLY A 97 -17.49 3.63 -18.57
C GLY A 97 -16.17 3.29 -19.27
N ASP A 98 -15.83 4.09 -20.29
CA ASP A 98 -14.58 3.95 -21.04
C ASP A 98 -13.37 4.53 -20.26
N TRP A 99 -13.13 4.00 -19.06
CA TRP A 99 -12.04 4.43 -18.17
C TRP A 99 -10.67 4.24 -18.83
N MET A 100 -10.54 3.24 -19.69
CA MET A 100 -9.31 2.92 -20.41
C MET A 100 -9.06 3.90 -21.57
N ASP A 101 -10.08 4.35 -22.29
CA ASP A 101 -9.90 5.32 -23.38
C ASP A 101 -9.61 6.73 -22.86
N LYS A 102 -10.03 7.02 -21.62
CA LYS A 102 -9.68 8.24 -20.88
C LYS A 102 -8.23 8.21 -20.35
N VAL A 103 -7.51 7.11 -20.57
CA VAL A 103 -6.08 7.02 -20.28
C VAL A 103 -5.30 7.77 -21.34
N ASN A 104 -4.82 8.97 -21.01
CA ASN A 104 -3.81 9.61 -21.84
C ASN A 104 -2.50 8.80 -21.75
N PRO A 105 -2.02 8.18 -22.85
CA PRO A 105 -0.80 7.37 -22.87
C PRO A 105 0.47 8.21 -22.65
N ASP A 106 0.41 9.52 -22.91
CA ASP A 106 1.52 10.45 -22.79
C ASP A 106 1.72 10.98 -21.36
N ILE A 107 0.77 10.73 -20.44
CA ILE A 107 0.93 11.11 -19.03
C ILE A 107 1.74 10.01 -18.31
N PRO A 108 2.97 10.30 -17.85
CA PRO A 108 3.82 9.28 -17.24
C PRO A 108 3.17 8.68 -15.99
N MET A 109 3.11 7.34 -15.91
CA MET A 109 2.57 6.59 -14.77
C MET A 109 3.35 6.84 -13.45
N LYS A 110 4.50 7.50 -13.50
CA LYS A 110 5.41 7.75 -12.36
C LYS A 110 4.76 8.47 -11.16
N ASN A 111 3.62 9.14 -11.34
CA ASN A 111 2.99 9.95 -10.30
C ASN A 111 1.52 9.55 -9.97
N LYS A 112 1.04 8.39 -10.44
CA LYS A 112 -0.39 8.00 -10.30
C LYS A 112 -0.63 6.54 -9.87
N GLY A 113 0.39 5.83 -9.38
CA GLY A 113 0.29 4.42 -9.00
C GLY A 113 1.45 3.95 -8.12
N PHE A 114 1.57 2.63 -7.92
CA PHE A 114 2.73 2.06 -7.24
C PHE A 114 4.00 2.33 -8.03
N THR A 115 5.11 2.59 -7.33
CA THR A 115 6.40 2.82 -7.99
C THR A 115 6.85 1.54 -8.68
N PHE A 116 7.10 1.61 -9.99
CA PHE A 116 7.73 0.54 -10.76
C PHE A 116 8.91 1.09 -11.56
N ARG A 117 9.94 0.26 -11.78
CA ARG A 117 11.13 0.60 -12.58
C ARG A 117 11.41 -0.49 -13.60
N ASN A 118 11.69 -0.10 -14.84
CA ASN A 118 12.29 -0.97 -15.86
C ASN A 118 13.77 -1.23 -15.47
N GLY A 119 14.23 -2.48 -15.51
CA GLY A 119 15.58 -2.88 -15.02
C GLY A 119 15.66 -4.34 -14.54
N MET A 120 16.78 -4.78 -13.95
CA MET A 120 16.84 -6.07 -13.23
C MET A 120 16.74 -5.92 -11.71
N ASP A 121 16.99 -4.72 -11.19
CA ASP A 121 17.00 -4.49 -9.75
C ASP A 121 15.61 -4.62 -9.13
N ARG A 122 15.57 -5.22 -7.95
CA ARG A 122 14.36 -5.29 -7.13
C ARG A 122 13.79 -3.89 -6.89
N THR A 123 12.48 -3.75 -7.05
CA THR A 123 11.80 -2.45 -6.91
C THR A 123 10.85 -2.41 -5.70
N THR A 124 10.27 -3.54 -5.31
CA THR A 124 9.32 -3.66 -4.19
C THR A 124 9.91 -4.60 -3.14
N ASP A 125 10.06 -4.12 -1.91
CA ASP A 125 10.54 -4.88 -0.74
C ASP A 125 9.45 -4.88 0.35
N GLY A 126 9.12 -6.05 0.88
CA GLY A 126 8.01 -6.24 1.83
C GLY A 126 6.61 -6.05 1.22
N ILE A 127 5.69 -5.47 1.99
CA ILE A 127 4.28 -5.28 1.60
C ILE A 127 3.95 -3.78 1.60
N TRP A 128 3.34 -3.33 0.50
CA TRP A 128 2.94 -1.95 0.26
C TRP A 128 1.44 -1.87 0.07
N MET A 129 0.83 -0.79 0.56
CA MET A 129 -0.57 -0.48 0.33
C MET A 129 -0.73 0.89 -0.35
N TRP A 130 -1.83 1.08 -1.05
CA TRP A 130 -2.23 2.39 -1.53
C TRP A 130 -2.78 3.24 -0.38
N SER A 131 -2.31 4.48 -0.23
CA SER A 131 -2.54 5.27 0.99
C SER A 131 -3.96 5.82 1.17
N LYS A 132 -4.82 5.62 0.17
CA LYS A 132 -6.21 6.07 0.14
C LYS A 132 -7.11 4.88 -0.23
N PRO A 133 -8.01 4.41 0.65
CA PRO A 133 -9.05 3.46 0.27
C PRO A 133 -9.95 4.06 -0.83
N PHE A 134 -10.45 3.23 -1.74
CA PHE A 134 -11.45 3.64 -2.72
C PHE A 134 -12.83 3.30 -2.21
N ILE A 135 -13.72 4.28 -2.09
CA ILE A 135 -15.09 4.04 -1.62
C ILE A 135 -15.99 3.81 -2.83
N ILE A 136 -16.36 2.55 -3.06
CA ILE A 136 -17.08 2.13 -4.27
C ILE A 136 -18.56 1.93 -3.96
N LYS A 137 -19.41 2.68 -4.67
CA LYS A 137 -20.86 2.47 -4.70
C LYS A 137 -21.18 1.47 -5.81
N ARG A 138 -21.70 0.30 -5.45
CA ARG A 138 -22.05 -0.76 -6.42
C ARG A 138 -23.46 -0.62 -6.98
N SER A 139 -24.34 0.02 -6.23
CA SER A 139 -25.71 0.33 -6.62
C SER A 139 -26.24 1.48 -5.76
N LYS A 140 -27.42 2.00 -6.11
CA LYS A 140 -28.10 3.03 -5.31
C LYS A 140 -28.63 2.53 -3.97
N THR A 141 -28.79 1.22 -3.81
CA THR A 141 -29.49 0.60 -2.67
C THR A 141 -28.57 -0.13 -1.70
N GLU A 142 -27.34 -0.44 -2.12
CA GLU A 142 -26.36 -1.12 -1.27
C GLU A 142 -25.40 -0.15 -0.58
N PRO A 143 -24.92 -0.47 0.63
CA PRO A 143 -23.88 0.31 1.27
C PRO A 143 -22.58 0.26 0.44
N PRO A 144 -21.80 1.35 0.41
CA PRO A 144 -20.50 1.36 -0.26
C PRO A 144 -19.52 0.37 0.36
N VAL A 145 -18.51 -0.03 -0.41
CA VAL A 145 -17.40 -0.89 0.04
C VAL A 145 -16.10 -0.10 -0.05
N ALA A 146 -15.25 -0.19 0.97
CA ALA A 146 -13.90 0.36 0.93
C ALA A 146 -12.94 -0.67 0.32
N VAL A 147 -12.34 -0.32 -0.82
CA VAL A 147 -11.36 -1.16 -1.51
C VAL A 147 -9.94 -0.68 -1.16
N LEU A 148 -9.17 -1.57 -0.53
CA LEU A 148 -7.74 -1.40 -0.29
C LEU A 148 -6.95 -2.14 -1.37
N VAL A 149 -5.84 -1.56 -1.82
CA VAL A 149 -4.98 -2.16 -2.86
C VAL A 149 -3.60 -2.39 -2.26
N MET A 150 -3.07 -3.60 -2.43
CA MET A 150 -1.81 -4.06 -1.88
C MET A 150 -0.89 -4.58 -2.98
N ASP A 151 0.38 -4.14 -2.95
CA ASP A 151 1.48 -4.68 -3.75
C ASP A 151 2.44 -5.44 -2.84
N THR A 152 2.96 -6.57 -3.32
CA THR A 152 3.86 -7.42 -2.54
C THR A 152 5.21 -7.53 -3.23
N GLU A 153 6.24 -7.80 -2.42
CA GLU A 153 7.53 -8.25 -2.94
C GLU A 153 7.36 -9.43 -3.90
N GLY A 154 8.25 -9.48 -4.90
CA GLY A 154 8.37 -10.63 -5.77
C GLY A 154 8.82 -11.85 -4.98
N CYS A 155 8.03 -12.91 -5.04
CA CYS A 155 8.47 -14.22 -4.58
C CYS A 155 9.22 -14.94 -5.72
N PHE A 156 9.80 -16.10 -5.46
CA PHE A 156 10.45 -16.96 -6.46
C PHE A 156 11.56 -16.27 -7.26
N ASP A 157 12.37 -15.44 -6.59
CA ASP A 157 13.61 -14.94 -7.15
C ASP A 157 14.81 -15.53 -6.36
N PRO A 158 16.02 -15.58 -6.95
CA PRO A 158 17.19 -16.25 -6.35
C PRO A 158 17.67 -15.61 -5.04
N TYR A 159 17.16 -14.43 -4.69
CA TYR A 159 17.64 -13.60 -3.60
C TYR A 159 16.63 -13.54 -2.42
N THR A 160 15.43 -14.17 -2.52
CA THR A 160 14.44 -14.23 -1.43
C THR A 160 14.42 -15.62 -0.79
N ASN A 161 14.58 -15.70 0.53
CA ASN A 161 14.45 -16.94 1.29
C ASN A 161 13.00 -17.50 1.21
N GLU A 162 12.84 -18.82 1.09
CA GLU A 162 11.52 -19.49 1.05
C GLU A 162 10.61 -19.13 2.24
N GLN A 163 11.20 -18.95 3.43
CA GLN A 163 10.46 -18.55 4.64
C GLN A 163 9.89 -17.12 4.52
N GLU A 164 10.65 -16.20 3.91
CA GLU A 164 10.20 -14.83 3.66
C GLU A 164 9.07 -14.80 2.64
N GLN A 165 9.21 -15.57 1.55
CA GLN A 165 8.17 -15.70 0.52
C GLN A 165 6.87 -16.26 1.12
N SER A 166 6.98 -17.33 1.91
CA SER A 166 5.83 -17.96 2.57
C SER A 166 5.13 -17.02 3.53
N SER A 167 5.90 -16.19 4.25
CA SER A 167 5.32 -15.22 5.19
C SER A 167 4.61 -14.08 4.47
N ILE A 168 5.17 -13.55 3.38
CA ILE A 168 4.52 -12.50 2.57
C ILE A 168 3.24 -13.04 1.95
N ILE A 169 3.30 -14.22 1.31
CA ILE A 169 2.13 -14.85 0.70
C ILE A 169 1.06 -15.16 1.76
N GLY A 170 1.47 -15.74 2.90
CA GLY A 170 0.55 -16.07 3.99
C GLY A 170 -0.16 -14.84 4.56
N LEU A 171 0.58 -13.76 4.82
CA LEU A 171 -0.01 -12.49 5.26
C LEU A 171 -0.93 -11.88 4.20
N SER A 172 -0.54 -11.95 2.93
CA SER A 172 -1.39 -11.47 1.82
C SER A 172 -2.69 -12.25 1.71
N LEU A 173 -2.67 -13.58 1.84
CA LEU A 173 -3.86 -14.43 1.78
C LEU A 173 -4.78 -14.25 2.99
N LEU A 174 -4.23 -14.03 4.18
CA LEU A 174 -5.04 -13.78 5.39
C LEU A 174 -5.74 -12.42 5.36
N LEU A 175 -5.20 -11.47 4.61
CA LEU A 175 -5.74 -10.11 4.49
C LEU A 175 -6.70 -9.95 3.30
N SER A 176 -6.68 -10.87 2.32
CA SER A 176 -7.44 -10.78 1.06
C SER A 176 -8.81 -11.42 1.13
#